data_AF-A0A2K4L4F0-F1
#
_entry.id   AF-A0A2K4L4F0-F1
#
_cell.length_a   1.000
_cell.length_b   1.000
_cell.length_c   1.000
_cell.angle_alpha   90.00
_cell.angle_beta   90.00
_cell.angle_gamma   90.00
#
_symmetry.space_group_name_H-M   'P 1'
#
loop_
_entity.id
_entity.type
_entity.pdbx_description
1 polymer ?
#
loop_
_entity_poly.entity_id
_entity_poly.type
_entity_poly.pdbx_seq_one_letter_code
_entity_poly.pdbx_strand_id
1 'polypeptide(L)'
;MNIPRQVTPKGEENFLRDFLKEIAWPAMAGNVAWSFFSVAIDPGCGGNTFPRLATLLALAFYLSAEWYRTKKGGATSLGLCFDLFLVICIVWFAIAIQANKGAPGFALVLILTAVGIGHLCSVWPPIGEGKGNIEFGRVNILIAVVLSIALQVSSSWQSWIIFFAISTVLVAWWILRHGKTK
;
A
#
# COMPACT_ATOMS: atom_id res chain seq x y z
N MET A 1 -47.07 1.84 -0.55
CA MET A 1 -46.18 0.96 -1.33
C MET A 1 -44.84 1.67 -1.47
N ASN A 2 -43.82 1.29 -0.69
CA ASN A 2 -42.49 1.88 -0.81
C ASN A 2 -41.78 1.18 -1.97
N ILE A 3 -41.59 1.89 -3.08
CA ILE A 3 -40.76 1.40 -4.19
C ILE A 3 -39.31 1.41 -3.67
N PRO A 4 -38.61 0.27 -3.66
CA PRO A 4 -37.21 0.25 -3.23
C PRO A 4 -36.42 1.18 -4.13
N ARG A 5 -35.73 2.14 -3.51
CA ARG A 5 -34.89 3.13 -4.20
C ARG A 5 -33.82 2.35 -4.95
N GLN A 6 -33.93 2.25 -6.28
CA GLN A 6 -32.88 1.69 -7.10
C GLN A 6 -31.63 2.56 -6.92
N VAL A 7 -30.61 2.01 -6.28
CA VAL A 7 -29.31 2.66 -6.16
C VAL A 7 -28.75 2.70 -7.58
N THR A 8 -28.58 3.90 -8.11
CA THR A 8 -27.95 4.05 -9.43
C THR A 8 -26.46 3.72 -9.31
N PRO A 9 -25.79 3.25 -10.37
CA PRO A 9 -24.35 2.95 -10.34
C PRO A 9 -23.48 4.12 -9.82
N LYS A 10 -23.93 5.36 -10.06
CA LYS A 10 -23.29 6.58 -9.50
C LYS A 10 -23.44 6.71 -7.98
N GLY A 11 -24.56 6.25 -7.42
CA GLY A 11 -24.79 6.21 -5.98
C GLY A 11 -23.87 5.23 -5.26
N GLU A 12 -23.63 4.05 -5.85
CA GLU A 12 -22.69 3.05 -5.31
C GLU A 12 -21.23 3.55 -5.34
N GLU A 13 -20.83 4.20 -6.44
CA GLU A 13 -19.48 4.76 -6.56
C GLU A 13 -19.23 5.87 -5.52
N ASN A 14 -20.21 6.74 -5.29
CA ASN A 14 -20.12 7.80 -4.29
C ASN A 14 -20.02 7.20 -2.87
N PHE A 15 -20.85 6.20 -2.56
CA PHE A 15 -20.79 5.52 -1.27
C PHE A 15 -19.42 4.87 -1.02
N LEU A 16 -18.89 4.09 -1.98
CA LEU A 16 -17.58 3.44 -1.84
C LEU A 16 -16.45 4.45 -1.70
N ARG A 17 -16.51 5.55 -2.45
CA ARG A 17 -15.55 6.65 -2.36
C ARG A 17 -15.55 7.29 -0.97
N ASP A 18 -16.73 7.60 -0.44
CA ASP A 18 -16.87 8.23 0.87
C ASP A 18 -16.46 7.26 1.99
N PHE A 19 -16.88 6.00 1.90
CA PHE A 19 -16.44 4.93 2.82
C PHE A 19 -14.92 4.80 2.84
N LEU A 20 -14.27 4.74 1.67
CA LEU A 20 -12.82 4.64 1.60
C LEU A 20 -12.14 5.87 2.21
N LYS A 21 -12.57 7.08 1.82
CA LYS A 21 -11.94 8.35 2.25
C LYS A 21 -12.09 8.62 3.74
N GLU A 22 -13.29 8.43 4.27
CA GLU A 22 -13.66 8.86 5.63
C GLU A 22 -13.49 7.75 6.67
N ILE A 23 -13.52 6.48 6.26
CA ILE A 23 -13.51 5.34 7.19
C ILE A 23 -12.31 4.44 6.95
N ALA A 24 -12.17 3.86 5.75
CA ALA A 24 -11.19 2.79 5.53
C ALA A 24 -9.74 3.27 5.59
N TRP A 25 -9.42 4.39 4.92
CA TRP A 25 -8.06 4.95 4.93
C TRP A 25 -7.62 5.38 6.34
N PRO A 26 -8.42 6.14 7.12
CA PRO A 26 -8.09 6.45 8.51
C PRO A 26 -7.94 5.23 9.42
N ALA A 27 -8.85 4.24 9.31
CA ALA A 27 -8.79 3.02 10.11
C ALA A 27 -7.51 2.22 9.83
N MET A 28 -7.12 2.10 8.56
CA MET A 28 -5.89 1.46 8.15
C MET A 28 -4.65 2.22 8.66
N ALA A 29 -4.63 3.56 8.59
CA ALA A 29 -3.53 4.34 9.17
C ALA A 29 -3.41 4.12 10.69
N GLY A 30 -4.55 4.07 11.39
CA GLY A 30 -4.61 3.70 12.81
C GLY A 30 -4.07 2.29 13.07
N ASN A 31 -4.36 1.32 12.19
CA ASN A 31 -3.81 -0.04 12.29
C ASN A 31 -2.29 -0.07 12.15
N VAL A 32 -1.73 0.63 11.16
CA VAL A 32 -0.26 0.73 10.98
C VAL A 32 0.40 1.40 12.18
N ALA A 33 -0.19 2.48 12.72
CA ALA A 33 0.29 3.14 13.92
C ALA A 33 0.25 2.21 15.14
N TRP A 34 -0.85 1.48 15.33
CA TRP A 34 -0.99 0.50 16.41
C TRP A 34 0.06 -0.62 16.31
N SER A 35 0.26 -1.16 15.10
CA SER A 35 1.30 -2.15 14.84
C SER A 35 2.70 -1.60 15.15
N PHE A 36 2.97 -0.35 14.82
CA PHE A 36 4.25 0.30 15.15
C PHE A 36 4.46 0.38 16.66
N PHE A 37 3.50 0.92 17.41
CA PHE A 37 3.62 1.03 18.86
C PHE A 37 3.70 -0.32 19.55
N SER A 38 2.95 -1.32 19.07
CA SER A 38 3.00 -2.68 19.60
C SER A 38 4.41 -3.28 19.47
N VAL A 39 5.06 -3.11 18.32
CA VAL A 39 6.44 -3.57 18.10
C VAL A 39 7.46 -2.77 18.93
N ALA A 40 7.22 -1.47 19.13
CA ALA A 40 8.11 -0.61 19.88
C ALA A 40 8.08 -0.89 21.39
N ILE A 41 6.89 -1.19 21.93
CA ILE A 41 6.69 -1.42 23.37
C ILE A 41 6.97 -2.86 23.76
N ASP A 42 6.54 -3.83 22.94
CA ASP A 42 6.75 -5.26 23.20
C ASP A 42 7.55 -5.92 22.05
N PRO A 43 8.89 -5.84 22.10
CA PRO A 43 9.74 -6.51 21.12
C PRO A 43 9.73 -8.03 21.25
N GLY A 44 9.09 -8.61 22.29
CA GLY A 44 9.05 -10.04 22.57
C GLY A 44 8.39 -10.90 21.49
N CYS A 45 7.75 -10.28 20.49
CA CYS A 45 7.11 -10.96 19.35
C CYS A 45 8.10 -11.62 18.36
N GLY A 46 9.40 -11.59 18.62
CA GLY A 46 10.43 -12.29 17.85
C GLY A 46 10.93 -11.53 16.61
N GLY A 47 12.12 -11.93 16.13
CA GLY A 47 12.82 -11.28 15.02
C GLY A 47 13.44 -9.93 15.37
N ASN A 48 14.14 -9.32 14.42
CA ASN A 48 14.77 -8.02 14.62
C ASN A 48 13.71 -6.90 14.65
N THR A 49 13.63 -6.18 15.77
CA THR A 49 12.67 -5.07 15.99
C THR A 49 12.89 -3.91 15.03
N PHE A 50 14.15 -3.50 14.84
CA PHE A 50 14.50 -2.32 14.04
C PHE A 50 13.95 -2.36 12.61
N PRO A 51 14.21 -3.38 11.77
CA PRO A 51 13.69 -3.41 10.41
C PRO A 51 12.16 -3.44 10.35
N ARG A 52 11.49 -4.00 11.37
CA ARG A 52 10.02 -4.04 11.45
C ARG A 52 9.45 -2.64 11.71
N LEU A 53 10.02 -1.90 12.67
CA LEU A 53 9.66 -0.50 12.91
C LEU A 53 9.94 0.39 11.69
N ALA A 54 11.11 0.23 11.07
CA ALA A 54 11.49 0.98 9.88
C ALA A 54 10.54 0.69 8.70
N THR A 55 10.13 -0.58 8.53
CA THR A 55 9.13 -1.01 7.53
C THR A 55 7.78 -0.34 7.76
N LEU A 56 7.27 -0.35 9.00
CA LEU A 56 5.99 0.25 9.35
C LEU A 56 6.01 1.78 9.19
N LEU A 57 7.14 2.43 9.51
CA LEU A 57 7.33 3.85 9.30
C LEU A 57 7.37 4.22 7.80
N ALA A 58 8.12 3.44 7.01
CA ALA A 58 8.17 3.61 5.56
C ALA A 58 6.79 3.42 4.92
N LEU A 59 6.04 2.42 5.38
CA LEU A 59 4.65 2.22 4.99
C LEU A 59 3.77 3.41 5.38
N ALA A 60 3.86 3.91 6.62
CA ALA A 60 3.09 5.08 7.04
C ALA A 60 3.34 6.32 6.18
N PHE A 61 4.61 6.55 5.77
CA PHE A 61 4.97 7.61 4.84
C PHE A 61 4.33 7.40 3.46
N TYR A 62 4.42 6.19 2.91
CA TYR A 62 3.76 5.82 1.65
C TYR A 62 2.24 6.07 1.70
N LEU A 63 1.58 5.61 2.77
CA LEU A 63 0.14 5.76 2.93
C LEU A 63 -0.29 7.21 3.07
N SER A 64 0.53 8.05 3.70
CA SER A 64 0.26 9.49 3.80
C SER A 64 0.29 10.15 2.41
N ALA A 65 1.25 9.77 1.57
CA ALA A 65 1.34 10.25 0.19
C ALA A 65 0.17 9.76 -0.68
N GLU A 66 -0.23 8.50 -0.54
CA GLU A 66 -1.36 7.92 -1.27
C GLU A 66 -2.72 8.45 -0.79
N TRP A 67 -2.92 8.65 0.52
CA TRP A 67 -4.15 9.26 1.01
C TRP A 67 -4.33 10.69 0.47
N TYR A 68 -3.24 11.47 0.40
CA TYR A 68 -3.27 12.78 -0.24
C TYR A 68 -3.66 12.71 -1.72
N ARG A 69 -3.21 11.66 -2.45
CA ARG A 69 -3.67 11.37 -3.82
C ARG A 69 -5.17 11.13 -3.87
N THR A 70 -5.65 10.20 -3.06
CA THR A 70 -7.05 9.77 -3.07
C THR A 70 -7.99 10.91 -2.69
N LYS A 71 -7.55 11.82 -1.80
CA LYS A 71 -8.32 13.04 -1.49
C LYS A 71 -8.42 13.99 -2.69
N LYS A 72 -7.35 14.18 -3.45
CA LYS A 72 -7.30 15.13 -4.59
C LYS A 72 -7.86 14.58 -5.90
N GLY A 73 -7.82 13.27 -6.11
CA GLY A 73 -8.18 12.63 -7.37
C GLY A 73 -9.64 12.20 -7.47
N GLY A 74 -10.13 12.12 -8.71
CA GLY A 74 -11.28 11.29 -9.04
C GLY A 74 -10.84 9.83 -9.18
N ALA A 75 -11.24 8.95 -8.27
CA ALA A 75 -11.06 7.51 -8.46
C ALA A 75 -12.14 6.98 -9.43
N THR A 76 -11.79 6.09 -10.33
CA THR A 76 -12.79 5.33 -11.11
C THR A 76 -13.38 4.22 -10.25
N SER A 77 -14.53 3.62 -10.63
CA SER A 77 -15.07 2.46 -9.89
C SER A 77 -14.06 1.32 -9.77
N LEU A 78 -13.29 1.06 -10.83
CA LEU A 78 -12.18 0.11 -10.81
C LEU A 78 -11.10 0.53 -9.80
N GLY A 79 -10.78 1.83 -9.72
CA GLY A 79 -9.83 2.36 -8.73
C GLY A 79 -10.27 2.23 -7.30
N LEU A 80 -11.57 2.32 -7.03
CA LEU A 80 -12.11 2.06 -5.70
C LEU A 80 -11.96 0.58 -5.31
N CYS A 81 -12.13 -0.35 -6.25
CA CYS A 81 -11.86 -1.77 -5.99
C CYS A 81 -10.39 -2.04 -5.67
N PHE A 82 -9.47 -1.43 -6.42
CA PHE A 82 -8.04 -1.53 -6.13
C PHE A 82 -7.68 -0.90 -4.77
N ASP A 83 -8.23 0.28 -4.46
CA ASP A 83 -7.99 0.95 -3.17
C ASP A 83 -8.50 0.07 -2.00
N LEU A 84 -9.68 -0.54 -2.13
CA LEU A 84 -10.21 -1.45 -1.11
C LEU A 84 -9.33 -2.70 -0.93
N PHE A 85 -8.92 -3.33 -2.04
CA PHE A 85 -8.00 -4.48 -2.00
C PHE A 85 -6.66 -4.12 -1.34
N LEU A 86 -6.11 -2.95 -1.68
CA LEU A 86 -4.88 -2.44 -1.07
C LEU A 86 -5.04 -2.25 0.43
N VAL A 87 -6.13 -1.63 0.89
CA VAL A 87 -6.41 -1.45 2.32
C VAL A 87 -6.37 -2.78 3.06
N ILE A 88 -7.03 -3.82 2.53
CA ILE A 88 -7.04 -5.16 3.15
C ILE A 88 -5.62 -5.74 3.21
N CYS A 89 -4.86 -5.65 2.11
CA CYS A 89 -3.50 -6.18 2.07
C CYS A 89 -2.55 -5.43 3.00
N ILE A 90 -2.71 -4.11 3.13
CA ILE A 90 -1.90 -3.26 4.02
C ILE A 90 -2.18 -3.57 5.49
N VAL A 91 -3.46 -3.75 5.86
CA VAL A 91 -3.84 -4.19 7.21
C VAL A 91 -3.26 -5.56 7.51
N TRP A 92 -3.39 -6.52 6.60
CA TRP A 92 -2.79 -7.84 6.76
C TRP A 92 -1.27 -7.75 6.92
N PHE A 93 -0.61 -6.97 6.06
CA PHE A 93 0.83 -6.75 6.12
C PHE A 93 1.26 -6.14 7.46
N ALA A 94 0.59 -5.11 7.95
CA ALA A 94 0.90 -4.47 9.23
C ALA A 94 0.77 -5.43 10.41
N ILE A 95 -0.32 -6.20 10.45
CA ILE A 95 -0.54 -7.25 11.46
C ILE A 95 0.54 -8.34 11.37
N ALA A 96 0.88 -8.78 10.16
CA ALA A 96 1.90 -9.80 9.94
C ALA A 96 3.29 -9.33 10.38
N ILE A 97 3.63 -8.07 10.09
CA ILE A 97 4.86 -7.42 10.57
C ILE A 97 4.83 -7.27 12.09
N GLN A 98 3.71 -6.90 12.70
CA GLN A 98 3.55 -6.79 14.16
C GLN A 98 3.68 -8.15 14.88
N ALA A 99 3.12 -9.21 14.31
CA ALA A 99 3.20 -10.54 14.90
C ALA A 99 4.51 -11.27 14.57
N ASN A 100 5.32 -10.73 13.65
CA ASN A 100 6.45 -11.42 13.01
C ASN A 100 6.07 -12.82 12.50
N LYS A 101 4.84 -12.96 12.00
CA LYS A 101 4.19 -14.22 11.58
C LYS A 101 3.22 -13.91 10.45
N GLY A 102 2.66 -14.94 9.81
CA GLY A 102 1.62 -14.75 8.79
C GLY A 102 2.12 -14.23 7.45
N ALA A 103 3.38 -14.55 7.09
CA ALA A 103 3.99 -14.28 5.79
C ALA A 103 3.88 -12.81 5.32
N PRO A 104 4.45 -11.84 6.08
CA PRO A 104 4.40 -10.43 5.69
C PRO A 104 5.00 -10.16 4.30
N GLY A 105 5.99 -10.93 3.89
CA GLY A 105 6.54 -10.84 2.53
C GLY A 105 5.50 -11.13 1.44
N PHE A 106 4.60 -12.09 1.66
CA PHE A 106 3.55 -12.42 0.69
C PHE A 106 2.51 -11.30 0.60
N ALA A 107 2.08 -10.73 1.73
CA ALA A 107 1.19 -9.58 1.74
C ALA A 107 1.81 -8.38 1.01
N LEU A 108 3.12 -8.13 1.18
CA LEU A 108 3.82 -7.09 0.43
C LEU A 108 3.86 -7.38 -1.08
N VAL A 109 4.11 -8.63 -1.50
CA VAL A 109 4.04 -9.01 -2.93
C VAL A 109 2.66 -8.69 -3.51
N LEU A 110 1.57 -8.97 -2.79
CA LEU A 110 0.21 -8.63 -3.24
C LEU A 110 0.02 -7.12 -3.36
N ILE A 111 0.47 -6.33 -2.38
CA ILE A 111 0.42 -4.86 -2.43
C ILE A 111 1.14 -4.35 -3.68
N LEU A 112 2.40 -4.76 -3.87
CA LEU A 112 3.21 -4.31 -5.01
C LEU A 112 2.61 -4.74 -6.34
N THR A 113 2.03 -5.94 -6.41
CA THR A 113 1.38 -6.42 -7.64
C THR A 113 0.13 -5.60 -7.94
N ALA A 114 -0.73 -5.34 -6.95
CA ALA A 114 -1.93 -4.54 -7.13
C ALA A 114 -1.62 -3.08 -7.49
N VAL A 115 -0.65 -2.46 -6.80
CA VAL A 115 -0.15 -1.12 -7.17
C VAL A 115 0.40 -1.12 -8.58
N GLY A 116 1.24 -2.11 -8.92
CA GLY A 116 1.83 -2.27 -10.24
C GLY A 116 0.77 -2.35 -11.35
N ILE A 117 -0.18 -3.26 -11.22
CA ILE A 117 -1.27 -3.45 -12.19
C ILE A 117 -2.15 -2.20 -12.27
N GLY A 118 -2.55 -1.62 -11.14
CA GLY A 118 -3.43 -0.45 -11.15
C GLY A 118 -2.79 0.75 -11.86
N HIS A 119 -1.48 0.96 -11.70
CA HIS A 119 -0.75 1.98 -12.47
C HIS A 119 -0.63 1.65 -13.96
N LEU A 120 -0.36 0.39 -14.32
CA LEU A 120 -0.30 -0.05 -15.72
C LEU A 120 -1.65 0.08 -16.44
N CYS A 121 -2.73 -0.19 -15.72
CA CYS A 121 -4.10 -0.04 -16.20
C CYS A 121 -4.62 1.42 -16.11
N SER A 122 -3.78 2.38 -15.72
CA SER A 122 -4.15 3.80 -15.56
C SER A 122 -5.37 4.02 -14.66
N VAL A 123 -5.54 3.14 -13.68
CA VAL A 123 -6.67 3.15 -12.75
C VAL A 123 -6.63 4.39 -11.85
N TRP A 124 -5.43 4.87 -11.56
CA TRP A 124 -5.19 6.11 -10.82
C TRP A 124 -4.61 7.18 -11.74
N PRO A 125 -5.21 8.39 -11.76
CA PRO A 125 -4.66 9.50 -12.52
C PRO A 125 -3.30 9.92 -11.96
N PRO A 126 -2.33 10.30 -12.80
CA PRO A 126 -1.06 10.84 -12.35
C PRO A 126 -1.30 12.12 -11.54
N ILE A 127 -0.56 12.29 -10.44
CA ILE A 127 -0.62 13.53 -9.66
C ILE A 127 0.54 14.44 -10.08
N GLY A 128 0.22 15.52 -10.78
CA GLY A 128 1.19 16.51 -11.28
C GLY A 128 1.61 16.25 -12.73
N GLU A 129 2.65 16.95 -13.18
CA GLU A 129 3.12 16.95 -14.59
C GLU A 129 3.93 15.69 -14.97
N GLY A 130 4.13 14.76 -14.03
CA GLY A 130 4.96 13.57 -14.23
C GLY A 130 4.31 12.51 -15.13
N LYS A 131 4.98 12.16 -16.23
CA LYS A 131 4.60 11.08 -17.17
C LYS A 131 4.79 9.64 -16.63
N GLY A 132 4.90 9.45 -15.32
CA GLY A 132 5.53 8.26 -14.72
C GLY A 132 4.64 7.08 -14.33
N ASN A 133 3.35 7.05 -14.72
CA ASN A 133 2.44 5.99 -14.24
C ASN A 133 2.91 4.58 -14.67
N ILE A 134 3.34 4.43 -15.92
CA ILE A 134 3.77 3.12 -16.44
C ILE A 134 5.11 2.71 -15.82
N GLU A 135 6.05 3.65 -15.69
CA GLU A 135 7.36 3.43 -15.09
C GLU A 135 7.22 3.01 -13.62
N PHE A 136 6.37 3.69 -12.87
CA PHE A 136 6.11 3.35 -11.48
C PHE A 136 5.43 1.98 -11.35
N GLY A 137 4.48 1.66 -12.25
CA GLY A 137 3.87 0.34 -12.33
C GLY A 137 4.91 -0.77 -12.57
N ARG A 138 5.81 -0.58 -13.54
CA ARG A 138 6.90 -1.53 -13.87
C ARG A 138 7.85 -1.76 -12.70
N VAL A 139 8.23 -0.68 -12.00
CA VAL A 139 9.10 -0.78 -10.81
C VAL A 139 8.44 -1.63 -9.72
N ASN A 140 7.15 -1.40 -9.44
CA ASN A 140 6.44 -2.18 -8.43
C ASN A 140 6.37 -3.68 -8.80
N ILE A 141 6.07 -4.01 -10.06
CA ILE A 141 6.07 -5.41 -10.53
C ILE A 141 7.46 -6.04 -10.44
N LEU A 142 8.51 -5.32 -10.86
CA LEU A 142 9.88 -5.82 -10.78
C LEU A 142 10.27 -6.12 -9.33
N ILE A 143 9.97 -5.21 -8.40
CA ILE A 143 10.26 -5.40 -6.97
C ILE A 143 9.43 -6.56 -6.42
N ALA A 144 8.17 -6.74 -6.84
CA ALA A 144 7.35 -7.88 -6.44
C ALA A 144 7.96 -9.23 -6.86
N VAL A 145 8.49 -9.31 -8.09
CA VAL A 145 9.19 -10.51 -8.60
C VAL A 145 10.47 -10.77 -7.82
N VAL A 146 11.32 -9.76 -7.66
CA VAL A 146 12.59 -9.87 -6.91
C VAL A 146 12.32 -10.28 -5.46
N LEU A 147 11.33 -9.66 -4.82
CA LEU A 147 10.90 -10.00 -3.45
C LEU A 147 10.41 -11.46 -3.37
N SER A 148 9.59 -11.90 -4.32
CA SER A 148 9.07 -13.27 -4.37
C SER A 148 10.20 -14.31 -4.43
N ILE A 149 11.24 -14.03 -5.22
CA ILE A 149 12.44 -14.87 -5.30
C ILE A 149 13.22 -14.81 -3.99
N ALA A 150 13.49 -13.61 -3.47
CA ALA A 150 14.29 -13.40 -2.26
C ALA A 150 13.66 -14.08 -1.01
N LEU A 151 12.33 -14.12 -0.93
CA LEU A 151 11.60 -14.78 0.16
C LEU A 151 11.80 -16.30 0.19
N GLN A 152 12.21 -16.93 -0.91
CA GLN A 152 12.52 -18.36 -0.97
C GLN A 152 13.93 -18.70 -0.44
N VAL A 153 14.83 -17.71 -0.35
CA VAL A 153 16.26 -17.96 -0.16
C VAL A 153 16.70 -17.88 1.31
N SER A 154 16.10 -17.03 2.13
CA SER A 154 16.49 -16.94 3.55
C SER A 154 15.38 -16.41 4.46
N SER A 155 15.00 -17.22 5.45
CA SER A 155 14.02 -16.83 6.49
C SER A 155 14.59 -15.81 7.49
N SER A 156 15.90 -15.89 7.79
CA SER A 156 16.55 -15.03 8.79
C SER A 156 16.63 -13.56 8.38
N TRP A 157 16.61 -13.28 7.07
CA TRP A 157 16.74 -11.92 6.53
C TRP A 157 15.41 -11.32 6.06
N GLN A 158 14.27 -12.00 6.26
CA GLN A 158 12.99 -11.57 5.70
C GLN A 158 12.60 -10.14 6.07
N SER A 159 12.73 -9.74 7.34
CA SER A 159 12.38 -8.37 7.77
C SER A 159 13.25 -7.31 7.10
N TRP A 160 14.52 -7.61 6.84
CA TRP A 160 15.43 -6.71 6.12
C TRP A 160 15.11 -6.64 4.64
N ILE A 161 14.85 -7.78 4.00
CA ILE A 161 14.44 -7.87 2.59
C ILE A 161 13.15 -7.06 2.37
N ILE A 162 12.17 -7.21 3.27
CA ILE A 162 10.91 -6.46 3.26
C ILE A 162 11.17 -4.96 3.40
N PHE A 163 11.99 -4.56 4.37
CA PHE A 163 12.37 -3.16 4.56
C PHE A 163 12.98 -2.58 3.28
N PHE A 164 14.00 -3.24 2.71
CA PHE A 164 14.65 -2.79 1.49
C PHE A 164 13.71 -2.73 0.29
N ALA A 165 12.77 -3.67 0.16
CA ALA A 165 11.77 -3.64 -0.90
C ALA A 165 10.90 -2.37 -0.81
N ILE A 166 10.35 -2.06 0.37
CA ILE A 166 9.55 -0.83 0.57
C ILE A 166 10.40 0.43 0.35
N SER A 167 11.61 0.48 0.90
CA SER A 167 12.51 1.62 0.70
C SER A 167 12.82 1.85 -0.78
N THR A 168 13.02 0.78 -1.56
CA THR A 168 13.29 0.89 -2.99
C THR A 168 12.09 1.46 -3.74
N VAL A 169 10.86 1.04 -3.41
CA VAL A 169 9.63 1.60 -4.00
C VAL A 169 9.52 3.09 -3.67
N LEU A 170 9.76 3.48 -2.42
CA LEU A 170 9.71 4.88 -2.00
C LEU A 170 10.74 5.75 -2.72
N VAL A 171 11.98 5.27 -2.84
CA VAL A 171 13.03 5.98 -3.56
C VAL A 171 12.70 6.09 -5.04
N ALA A 172 12.23 5.01 -5.67
CA ALA A 172 11.82 5.04 -7.06
C ALA A 172 10.63 5.98 -7.30
N TRP A 173 9.63 5.96 -6.42
CA TRP A 173 8.52 6.90 -6.44
C TRP A 173 9.01 8.35 -6.38
N TRP A 174 9.90 8.66 -5.43
CA TRP A 174 10.47 9.99 -5.25
C TRP A 174 11.21 10.45 -6.51
N ILE A 175 12.10 9.60 -7.06
CA ILE A 175 12.88 9.90 -8.26
C ILE A 175 11.97 10.09 -9.47
N LEU A 176 11.02 9.19 -9.71
CA LEU A 176 10.13 9.28 -10.87
C LEU A 176 9.21 10.52 -10.81
N ARG A 177 8.89 10.97 -9.60
CA ARG A 177 7.99 12.12 -9.39
C ARG A 177 8.71 13.45 -9.36
N HIS A 178 9.96 13.51 -8.88
CA HIS A 178 10.70 14.75 -8.66
C HIS A 178 11.99 14.88 -9.49
N GLY A 179 12.46 13.81 -10.15
CA GLY A 179 13.74 13.77 -10.85
C GLY A 179 13.79 14.47 -12.21
N LYS A 180 12.69 15.10 -12.66
CA LYS A 180 12.61 15.82 -13.95
C LYS A 180 12.46 17.33 -13.80
N THR A 181 13.10 17.94 -12.81
CA THR A 181 13.35 19.39 -12.76
C THR A 181 14.71 19.72 -13.37
N LYS A 182 14.84 19.57 -14.70
CA LYS A 182 15.90 20.22 -15.50
C LYS A 182 15.38 20.55 -16.88
#